data_AF-A0A9E5HKQ6-F1
#
_entry.id   AF-A0A9E5HKQ6-F1
#
_cell.length_a   1.000
_cell.length_b   1.000
_cell.length_c   1.000
_cell.angle_alpha   90.00
_cell.angle_beta   90.00
_cell.angle_gamma   90.00
#
_symmetry.space_group_name_H-M   'P 1'
#
loop_
_entity.id
_entity.type
_entity.pdbx_description
1 polymer ?
#
loop_
_entity_poly.entity_id
_entity_poly.type
_entity_poly.pdbx_seq_one_letter_code
_entity_poly.pdbx_strand_id
1 'polypeptide(L)'
;MTQITRAIALSISQFSDRRFQRVVLKSIVLAIFALWALAAGGGSVLGWLFSGDLTLPWIGTITFNGSLIGWGAFWIILGLSMFLMVPVASAMSAFFVDDVARAVEDRHYPITQAQYRSKLSEDVRESLGFLGTMLVANLVALIFYAQFTVFAPIIFWSLNGYLIGREYFYMA
;
A
#
# COMPACT_ATOMS: atom_id res chain seq x y z
N MET A 1 -12.24 -25.32 1.10
CA MET A 1 -12.00 -24.41 2.26
C MET A 1 -10.94 -24.93 3.24
N THR A 2 -10.71 -26.25 3.36
CA THR A 2 -9.69 -26.84 4.26
C THR A 2 -8.23 -26.63 3.86
N GLN A 3 -7.94 -26.41 2.57
CA GLN A 3 -6.56 -26.17 2.10
C GLN A 3 -6.07 -24.74 2.43
N ILE A 4 -6.95 -23.74 2.35
CA ILE A 4 -6.62 -22.33 2.62
C ILE A 4 -6.31 -22.12 4.11
N THR A 5 -7.15 -22.66 5.00
CA THR A 5 -6.93 -22.56 6.44
C THR A 5 -5.65 -23.29 6.87
N ARG A 6 -5.32 -24.41 6.23
CA ARG A 6 -4.07 -25.14 6.46
C ARG A 6 -2.85 -24.35 5.97
N ALA A 7 -2.92 -23.69 4.82
CA ALA A 7 -1.85 -22.83 4.32
C ALA A 7 -1.59 -21.64 5.24
N ILE A 8 -2.65 -21.00 5.75
CA ILE A 8 -2.55 -19.93 6.76
C ILE A 8 -1.95 -20.45 8.07
N ALA A 9 -2.37 -21.63 8.55
CA ALA A 9 -1.80 -22.21 9.76
C ALA A 9 -0.31 -22.56 9.59
N LEU A 10 0.08 -23.07 8.42
CA LEU A 10 1.48 -23.37 8.10
C LEU A 10 2.33 -22.10 8.03
N SER A 11 1.83 -21.02 7.41
CA SER A 11 2.56 -19.74 7.36
C SER A 11 2.71 -19.09 8.73
N ILE A 12 1.67 -19.16 9.58
CA ILE A 12 1.75 -18.69 10.98
C ILE A 12 2.75 -19.54 11.78
N SER A 13 2.78 -20.87 11.59
CA SER A 13 3.74 -21.73 12.29
C SER A 13 5.20 -21.47 11.88
N GLN A 14 5.42 -20.94 10.67
CA GLN A 14 6.75 -20.60 10.15
C GLN A 14 7.32 -19.30 10.70
N PHE A 15 6.54 -18.50 11.43
CA PHE A 15 7.05 -17.29 12.06
C PHE A 15 8.20 -17.55 13.04
N SER A 16 8.40 -18.80 13.48
CA SER A 16 9.50 -19.22 14.34
C SER A 16 10.78 -19.62 13.59
N ASP A 17 10.78 -19.70 12.25
CA ASP A 17 11.98 -20.00 11.47
C ASP A 17 12.87 -18.75 11.33
N ARG A 18 14.14 -18.86 11.73
CA ARG A 18 15.13 -17.77 11.67
C ARG A 18 15.31 -17.21 10.26
N ARG A 19 15.10 -18.01 9.21
CA ARG A 19 15.22 -17.55 7.82
C ARG A 19 14.03 -16.66 7.44
N PHE A 20 12.82 -17.04 7.82
CA PHE A 20 11.60 -16.26 7.61
C PHE A 20 11.65 -14.94 8.41
N GLN A 21 12.04 -15.02 9.68
CA GLN A 21 12.20 -13.83 10.53
C GLN A 21 13.20 -12.82 9.96
N ARG A 22 14.31 -13.25 9.34
CA ARG A 22 15.25 -12.31 8.70
C ARG A 22 14.62 -11.58 7.52
N VAL A 23 13.78 -12.24 6.73
CA VAL A 23 13.09 -11.62 5.60
C VAL A 23 12.07 -10.62 6.11
N VAL A 24 11.25 -11.01 7.09
CA VAL A 24 10.27 -10.11 7.74
C VAL A 24 10.96 -8.92 8.42
N LEU A 25 12.08 -9.15 9.12
CA LEU A 25 12.83 -8.06 9.74
C LEU A 25 13.42 -7.11 8.69
N LYS A 26 13.95 -7.64 7.59
CA LYS A 26 14.45 -6.82 6.46
C LYS A 26 13.35 -5.99 5.84
N SER A 27 12.15 -6.55 5.62
CA SER A 27 11.03 -5.80 5.06
C SER A 27 10.53 -4.72 6.03
N ILE A 28 10.46 -5.01 7.33
CA ILE A 28 10.11 -4.02 8.36
C ILE A 28 11.15 -2.88 8.40
N VAL A 29 12.44 -3.21 8.48
CA VAL A 29 13.51 -2.21 8.55
C VAL A 29 13.53 -1.33 7.29
N LEU A 30 13.38 -1.92 6.10
CA LEU A 30 13.34 -1.10 4.89
C LEU A 30 12.05 -0.30 4.76
N ALA A 31 10.90 -0.81 5.22
CA ALA A 31 9.66 -0.05 5.27
C ALA A 31 9.80 1.20 6.16
N ILE A 32 10.40 1.03 7.34
CA ILE A 32 10.71 2.15 8.25
C ILE A 32 11.68 3.13 7.57
N PHE A 33 12.73 2.63 6.92
CA PHE A 33 13.70 3.48 6.23
C PHE A 33 13.07 4.26 5.07
N ALA A 34 12.23 3.62 4.25
CA ALA A 34 11.54 4.24 3.14
C ALA A 34 10.53 5.29 3.61
N LEU A 35 9.77 4.99 4.67
CA LEU A 35 8.90 5.95 5.34
C LEU A 35 9.68 7.17 5.82
N TRP A 36 10.80 6.94 6.51
CA TRP A 36 11.65 8.01 7.00
C TRP A 36 12.24 8.84 5.86
N ALA A 37 12.73 8.21 4.78
CA ALA A 37 13.29 8.88 3.62
C ALA A 37 12.25 9.73 2.88
N LEU A 38 11.02 9.21 2.69
CA LEU A 38 9.92 9.95 2.07
C LEU A 38 9.42 11.08 2.98
N ALA A 39 9.34 10.86 4.29
CA ALA A 39 8.96 11.90 5.24
C ALA A 39 10.02 13.00 5.32
N ALA A 40 11.30 12.66 5.37
CA ALA A 40 12.41 13.60 5.40
C ALA A 40 12.56 14.36 4.07
N GLY A 41 12.48 13.65 2.94
CA GLY A 41 12.53 14.23 1.60
C GLY A 41 11.32 15.13 1.33
N GLY A 42 10.12 14.64 1.61
CA GLY A 42 8.88 15.41 1.51
C GLY A 42 8.88 16.63 2.43
N GLY A 43 9.30 16.48 3.68
CA GLY A 43 9.44 17.57 4.64
C GLY A 43 10.46 18.62 4.19
N SER A 44 11.57 18.21 3.59
CA SER A 44 12.58 19.14 3.03
C SER A 44 12.04 19.91 1.82
N VAL A 45 11.33 19.23 0.91
CA VAL A 45 10.70 19.86 -0.25
C VAL A 45 9.62 20.85 0.17
N LEU A 46 8.76 20.46 1.13
CA LEU A 46 7.75 21.34 1.70
C LEU A 46 8.40 22.52 2.44
N GLY A 47 9.41 22.26 3.24
CA GLY A 47 10.18 23.31 3.93
C GLY A 47 10.76 24.32 2.95
N TRP A 48 11.30 23.86 1.82
CA TRP A 48 11.79 24.73 0.75
C TRP A 48 10.66 25.49 0.05
N LEU A 49 9.55 24.83 -0.31
CA LEU A 49 8.39 25.44 -0.98
C LEU A 49 7.69 26.51 -0.12
N PHE A 50 7.67 26.32 1.20
CA PHE A 50 7.02 27.22 2.14
C PHE A 50 8.02 28.08 2.93
N SER A 51 9.26 28.22 2.45
CA SER A 51 10.35 28.95 3.13
C SER A 51 10.27 30.49 3.06
N GLY A 52 9.10 31.08 2.80
CA GLY A 52 8.96 32.54 2.66
C GLY A 52 7.67 33.06 3.27
N ASP A 53 7.68 34.31 3.73
CA ASP A 53 6.47 34.97 4.24
C ASP A 53 5.46 35.16 3.10
N LEU A 54 4.27 34.58 3.27
CA LEU A 54 3.17 34.71 2.31
C LEU A 54 2.36 35.96 2.67
N THR A 55 2.51 37.01 1.87
CA THR A 55 1.73 38.24 1.98
C THR A 55 0.49 38.14 1.11
N LEU A 56 -0.66 37.86 1.72
CA LEU A 56 -1.93 37.86 1.00
C LEU A 56 -2.56 39.26 1.08
N PRO A 57 -2.99 39.85 -0.05
CA PRO A 57 -3.76 41.08 -0.01
C PRO A 57 -5.08 40.77 0.72
N TRP A 58 -5.33 41.50 1.82
CA TRP A 58 -6.50 41.49 2.72
C TRP A 58 -6.40 40.65 4.00
N ILE A 59 -5.50 39.65 4.06
CA ILE A 59 -5.35 38.78 5.25
C ILE A 59 -4.12 39.16 6.10
N GLY A 60 -3.14 39.87 5.49
CA GLY A 60 -1.90 40.29 6.15
C GLY A 60 -0.72 39.37 5.84
N THR A 61 0.43 39.62 6.48
CA THR A 61 1.64 38.78 6.39
C THR A 61 1.45 37.51 7.21
N ILE A 62 1.34 36.35 6.57
CA ILE A 62 1.35 35.07 7.27
C ILE A 62 2.81 34.70 7.53
N THR A 63 3.29 35.05 8.72
CA THR A 63 4.62 34.64 9.19
C THR A 63 4.54 33.18 9.62
N PHE A 64 5.42 32.33 9.07
CA PHE A 64 5.44 30.89 9.33
C PHE A 64 5.91 30.48 10.76
N ASN A 65 5.90 31.42 11.72
CA ASN A 65 6.39 31.28 13.10
C ASN A 65 5.30 31.37 14.20
N GLY A 66 4.02 31.50 13.85
CA GLY A 66 2.92 31.72 14.82
C GLY A 66 2.03 30.51 15.10
N SER A 67 1.43 30.48 16.31
CA SER A 67 0.56 29.42 16.86
C SER A 67 -0.64 28.97 15.99
N LEU A 68 -1.07 29.76 15.00
CA LEU A 68 -2.08 29.39 13.99
C LEU A 68 -1.61 28.23 13.07
N ILE A 69 -0.30 28.04 12.95
CA ILE A 69 0.32 26.94 12.21
C ILE A 69 0.19 25.63 12.98
N GLY A 70 0.05 25.64 14.30
CA GLY A 70 -0.14 24.40 15.06
C GLY A 70 -1.34 23.60 14.54
N TRP A 71 -2.42 24.27 14.16
CA TRP A 71 -3.61 23.64 13.57
C TRP A 71 -3.45 23.41 12.06
N GLY A 72 -2.94 24.39 11.31
CA GLY A 72 -2.76 24.25 9.85
C GLY A 72 -1.74 23.16 9.48
N ALA A 73 -0.58 23.16 10.12
CA ALA A 73 0.44 22.13 9.97
C ALA A 73 -0.05 20.77 10.49
N PHE A 74 -0.86 20.72 11.56
CA PHE A 74 -1.48 19.47 12.01
C PHE A 74 -2.33 18.84 10.91
N TRP A 75 -3.23 19.62 10.27
CA TRP A 75 -4.06 19.11 9.19
C TRP A 75 -3.27 18.78 7.92
N ILE A 76 -2.25 19.58 7.58
CA ILE A 76 -1.36 19.31 6.46
C ILE A 76 -0.59 18.01 6.70
N ILE A 77 0.00 17.81 7.87
CA ILE A 77 0.73 16.57 8.22
C ILE A 77 -0.22 15.37 8.21
N LEU A 78 -1.46 15.52 8.73
CA LEU A 78 -2.47 14.46 8.71
C LEU A 78 -2.87 14.10 7.27
N GLY A 79 -3.11 15.09 6.40
CA GLY A 79 -3.43 14.87 4.99
C GLY A 79 -2.26 14.27 4.22
N LEU A 80 -1.04 14.77 4.47
CA LEU A 80 0.17 14.28 3.81
C LEU A 80 0.50 12.85 4.26
N SER A 81 0.31 12.50 5.53
CA SER A 81 0.53 11.13 6.03
C SER A 81 -0.46 10.14 5.42
N MET A 82 -1.73 10.51 5.25
CA MET A 82 -2.71 9.71 4.51
C MET A 82 -2.30 9.54 3.03
N PHE A 83 -1.83 10.62 2.39
CA PHE A 83 -1.37 10.57 1.01
C PHE A 83 -0.10 9.71 0.84
N LEU A 84 0.88 9.86 1.73
CA LEU A 84 2.14 9.10 1.71
C LEU A 84 1.94 7.60 1.88
N MET A 85 0.84 7.18 2.53
CA MET A 85 0.51 5.76 2.65
C MET A 85 0.50 5.04 1.30
N VAL A 86 -0.07 5.66 0.25
CA VAL A 86 -0.24 5.01 -1.06
C VAL A 86 1.09 4.83 -1.79
N PRO A 87 1.94 5.87 -1.99
CA PRO A 87 3.26 5.70 -2.59
C PRO A 87 4.15 4.75 -1.80
N VAL A 88 4.15 4.84 -0.47
CA VAL A 88 4.96 3.96 0.39
C VAL A 88 4.54 2.51 0.20
N ALA A 89 3.24 2.22 0.28
CA ALA A 89 2.72 0.88 0.09
C ALA A 89 3.06 0.34 -1.29
N SER A 90 2.90 1.15 -2.36
CA SER A 90 3.27 0.73 -3.72
C SER A 90 4.76 0.44 -3.88
N ALA A 91 5.63 1.25 -3.28
CA ALA A 91 7.07 1.04 -3.33
C ALA A 91 7.46 -0.24 -2.58
N MET A 92 6.88 -0.45 -1.38
CA MET A 92 7.12 -1.67 -0.61
C MET A 92 6.64 -2.92 -1.35
N SER A 93 5.45 -2.90 -1.95
CA SER A 93 4.95 -4.03 -2.72
C SER A 93 5.86 -4.35 -3.91
N ALA A 94 6.29 -3.33 -4.67
CA ALA A 94 7.14 -3.52 -5.85
C ALA A 94 8.54 -4.05 -5.51
N PHE A 95 9.13 -3.66 -4.38
CA PHE A 95 10.48 -4.11 -4.01
C PHE A 95 10.50 -5.44 -3.23
N PHE A 96 9.40 -5.85 -2.58
CA PHE A 96 9.46 -6.94 -1.59
C PHE A 96 8.53 -8.13 -1.81
N VAL A 97 7.43 -7.97 -2.54
CA VAL A 97 6.48 -9.09 -2.73
C VAL A 97 7.20 -10.28 -3.38
N ASP A 98 7.99 -10.03 -4.42
CA ASP A 98 8.73 -11.07 -5.12
C ASP A 98 9.82 -11.72 -4.25
N ASP A 99 10.52 -10.95 -3.43
CA ASP A 99 11.59 -11.47 -2.57
C ASP A 99 11.05 -12.34 -1.43
N VAL A 100 9.88 -12.00 -0.89
CA VAL A 100 9.17 -12.82 0.11
C VAL A 100 8.61 -14.08 -0.55
N ALA A 101 7.99 -13.96 -1.72
CA ALA A 101 7.44 -15.09 -2.47
C ALA A 101 8.54 -16.11 -2.80
N ARG A 102 9.66 -15.66 -3.38
CA ARG A 102 10.83 -16.51 -3.68
C ARG A 102 11.38 -17.20 -2.43
N ALA A 103 11.45 -16.51 -1.28
CA ALA A 103 11.94 -17.11 -0.04
C ALA A 103 11.03 -18.24 0.50
N VAL A 104 9.72 -18.16 0.25
CA VAL A 104 8.75 -19.19 0.64
C VAL A 104 8.76 -20.35 -0.36
N GLU A 105 8.82 -20.05 -1.67
CA GLU A 105 8.92 -21.02 -2.77
C GLU A 105 10.17 -21.90 -2.65
N ASP A 106 11.35 -21.31 -2.42
CA ASP A 106 12.62 -22.02 -2.22
C ASP A 106 12.56 -23.06 -1.09
N ARG A 107 11.71 -22.84 -0.09
CA ARG A 107 11.61 -23.69 1.11
C ARG A 107 10.54 -24.77 0.98
N HIS A 108 9.41 -24.48 0.32
CA HIS A 108 8.23 -25.35 0.29
C HIS A 108 7.94 -25.96 -1.07
N TYR A 109 8.47 -25.39 -2.15
CA TYR A 109 8.22 -25.81 -3.53
C TYR A 109 9.52 -25.89 -4.36
N PRO A 110 10.50 -26.74 -3.97
CA PRO A 110 11.81 -26.83 -4.64
C PRO A 110 11.77 -27.37 -6.10
N ILE A 111 10.63 -27.87 -6.58
CA ILE A 111 10.47 -28.47 -7.93
C ILE A 111 9.72 -27.54 -8.90
N THR A 112 9.13 -26.43 -8.44
CA THR A 112 8.33 -25.56 -9.32
C THR A 112 9.21 -24.52 -10.01
N GLN A 113 10.22 -24.96 -10.76
CA GLN A 113 10.83 -24.14 -11.82
C GLN A 113 9.96 -24.24 -13.07
N ALA A 114 8.80 -23.60 -13.04
CA ALA A 114 8.12 -23.21 -14.26
C ALA A 114 7.90 -21.71 -14.16
N GLN A 115 8.95 -20.94 -14.45
CA GLN A 115 8.77 -19.56 -14.88
C GLN A 115 8.00 -19.61 -16.19
N TYR A 116 6.67 -19.65 -16.11
CA TYR A 116 5.83 -19.41 -17.25
C TYR A 116 6.01 -17.93 -17.56
N ARG A 117 6.97 -17.64 -18.44
CA ARG A 117 7.15 -16.29 -18.97
C ARG A 117 5.95 -16.04 -19.87
N SER A 118 4.87 -15.59 -19.25
CA SER A 118 3.65 -15.16 -19.92
C SER A 118 4.03 -14.18 -21.02
N LYS A 119 3.34 -14.28 -22.17
CA LYS A 119 3.56 -13.30 -23.23
C LYS A 119 3.08 -11.95 -22.70
N LEU A 120 3.84 -10.89 -22.97
CA LEU A 120 3.50 -9.52 -22.57
C LEU A 120 2.08 -9.12 -23.03
N SER A 121 1.57 -9.69 -24.12
CA SER A 121 0.19 -9.51 -24.58
C SER A 121 -0.88 -10.21 -23.74
N GLU A 122 -0.56 -11.36 -23.14
CA GLU A 122 -1.44 -12.06 -22.19
C GLU A 122 -1.50 -11.28 -20.87
N ASP A 123 -0.35 -10.86 -20.33
CA ASP A 123 -0.27 -10.04 -19.11
C ASP A 123 -1.06 -8.73 -19.24
N VAL A 124 -0.96 -8.05 -20.38
CA VAL A 124 -1.71 -6.80 -20.62
C VAL A 124 -3.21 -7.06 -20.71
N ARG A 125 -3.64 -8.13 -21.40
CA ARG A 125 -5.06 -8.47 -21.51
C ARG A 125 -5.66 -8.83 -20.15
N GLU A 126 -4.91 -9.56 -19.35
CA GLU A 126 -5.28 -9.95 -17.99
C GLU A 126 -5.36 -8.74 -17.07
N SER A 127 -4.33 -7.89 -17.09
CA SER A 127 -4.30 -6.63 -16.35
C SER A 127 -5.47 -5.71 -16.71
N LEU A 128 -5.82 -5.62 -18.00
CA LEU A 128 -6.98 -4.84 -18.45
C LEU A 128 -8.31 -5.45 -18.00
N GLY A 129 -8.43 -6.78 -18.00
CA GLY A 129 -9.59 -7.48 -17.46
C GLY A 129 -9.76 -7.29 -15.96
N PHE A 130 -8.66 -7.32 -15.21
CA PHE A 130 -8.63 -7.02 -13.79
C PHE A 130 -9.02 -5.56 -13.52
N LEU A 131 -8.41 -4.60 -14.24
CA LEU A 131 -8.76 -3.18 -14.19
C LEU A 131 -10.25 -2.95 -14.46
N GLY A 132 -10.80 -3.56 -15.51
CA GLY A 132 -12.23 -3.47 -15.84
C GLY A 132 -13.11 -4.02 -14.70
N THR A 133 -12.74 -5.17 -14.13
CA THR A 133 -13.47 -5.74 -12.99
C THR A 133 -13.39 -4.82 -11.78
N MET A 134 -12.20 -4.31 -11.45
CA MET A 134 -11.97 -3.39 -10.34
C MET A 134 -12.79 -2.13 -10.49
N LEU A 135 -12.86 -1.57 -11.70
CA LEU A 135 -13.61 -0.35 -12.00
C LEU A 135 -15.11 -0.56 -11.84
N VAL A 136 -15.66 -1.62 -12.44
CA VAL A 136 -17.09 -1.96 -12.31
C VAL A 136 -17.44 -2.25 -10.84
N ALA A 137 -16.61 -3.02 -10.15
CA ALA A 137 -16.82 -3.37 -8.76
C ALA A 137 -16.80 -2.12 -7.85
N ASN A 138 -15.88 -1.18 -8.06
CA ASN A 138 -15.83 0.07 -7.30
C ASN A 138 -16.99 1.01 -7.63
N LEU A 139 -17.42 1.09 -8.90
CA LEU A 139 -18.59 1.89 -9.28
C LEU A 139 -19.87 1.37 -8.60
N VAL A 140 -20.05 0.05 -8.59
CA VAL A 140 -21.17 -0.59 -7.88
C VAL A 140 -21.05 -0.32 -6.38
N ALA A 141 -19.86 -0.49 -5.80
CA ALA A 141 -19.64 -0.23 -4.39
C ALA A 141 -19.91 1.23 -4.01
N LEU A 142 -19.64 2.19 -4.90
CA LEU A 142 -19.92 3.61 -4.68
C LEU A 142 -21.42 3.87 -4.52
N ILE A 143 -22.27 3.18 -5.29
CA ILE A 143 -23.73 3.22 -5.13
C ILE A 143 -24.11 2.66 -3.75
N PHE A 144 -23.49 1.54 -3.34
CA PHE A 144 -23.73 0.96 -2.01
C PHE A 144 -23.23 1.85 -0.87
N TYR A 145 -22.11 2.57 -1.02
CA TYR A 145 -21.62 3.51 -0.01
C TYR A 145 -22.58 4.68 0.18
N ALA A 146 -23.18 5.17 -0.91
CA ALA A 146 -24.18 6.22 -0.87
C ALA A 146 -25.47 5.75 -0.19
N GLN A 147 -25.91 4.52 -0.45
CA GLN A 147 -27.15 3.96 0.11
C GLN A 147 -26.99 3.48 1.57
N PHE A 148 -25.81 2.96 1.92
CA PHE A 148 -25.54 2.31 3.21
C PHE A 148 -24.33 2.94 3.90
N THR A 149 -24.41 4.24 4.21
CA THR A 149 -23.28 5.01 4.76
C THR A 149 -22.68 4.41 6.04
N VAL A 150 -23.50 3.83 6.92
CA VAL A 150 -23.02 3.18 8.17
C VAL A 150 -22.24 1.89 7.87
N PHE A 151 -22.62 1.15 6.83
CA PHE A 151 -21.95 -0.10 6.43
C PHE A 151 -20.83 0.14 5.41
N ALA A 152 -20.65 1.37 4.91
CA ALA A 152 -19.66 1.71 3.91
C ALA A 152 -18.23 1.26 4.28
N PRO A 153 -17.74 1.38 5.54
CA PRO A 153 -16.42 0.87 5.91
C PRO A 153 -16.28 -0.66 5.74
N ILE A 154 -17.33 -1.42 6.07
CA ILE A 154 -17.34 -2.88 5.97
C ILE A 154 -17.35 -3.31 4.50
N ILE A 155 -18.19 -2.66 3.67
CA ILE A 155 -18.28 -2.93 2.24
C ILE A 155 -16.93 -2.59 1.57
N PHE A 156 -16.34 -1.45 1.95
CA PHE A 156 -15.05 -1.01 1.45
C PHE A 156 -13.93 -2.01 1.76
N TRP A 157 -13.77 -2.44 3.01
CA TRP A 157 -12.73 -3.40 3.36
C TRP A 157 -12.97 -4.78 2.76
N SER A 158 -14.22 -5.24 2.69
CA SER A 158 -14.55 -6.53 2.09
C SER A 158 -14.24 -6.57 0.59
N LEU A 159 -14.64 -5.51 -0.14
CA LEU A 159 -14.40 -5.40 -1.58
C LEU A 159 -12.91 -5.34 -1.88
N ASN A 160 -12.19 -4.43 -1.22
CA ASN A 160 -10.77 -4.26 -1.45
C ASN A 160 -9.99 -5.51 -1.01
N GLY A 161 -10.36 -6.14 0.10
CA GLY A 161 -9.75 -7.41 0.54
C GLY A 161 -9.96 -8.54 -0.47
N TYR A 162 -11.16 -8.64 -1.07
CA TYR A 162 -11.43 -9.60 -2.14
C TYR A 162 -10.61 -9.31 -3.41
N LEU A 163 -10.53 -8.05 -3.83
CA LEU A 163 -9.77 -7.65 -5.02
C LEU A 163 -8.27 -7.95 -4.87
N ILE A 164 -7.70 -7.63 -3.70
CA ILE A 164 -6.31 -7.92 -3.37
C ILE A 164 -6.06 -9.42 -3.33
N GLY A 165 -6.94 -10.18 -2.66
CA GLY A 165 -6.84 -11.64 -2.60
C GLY A 165 -6.88 -12.27 -3.99
N ARG A 166 -7.80 -11.84 -4.84
CA ARG A 166 -7.92 -12.32 -6.23
C ARG A 166 -6.63 -12.09 -7.01
N GLU A 167 -6.04 -10.90 -6.94
CA GLU A 167 -4.82 -10.56 -7.69
C GLU A 167 -3.64 -11.46 -7.29
N TYR A 168 -3.41 -11.64 -5.99
CA TYR A 168 -2.33 -12.51 -5.52
C TYR A 168 -2.52 -14.00 -5.88
N PHE A 169 -3.76 -14.48 -6.01
CA PHE A 169 -4.02 -15.84 -6.50
C PHE A 169 -3.79 -16.00 -8.00
N TYR A 170 -3.81 -14.90 -8.77
CA TYR A 170 -3.50 -14.92 -10.20
C TYR A 170 -1.99 -14.86 -10.47
N MET A 171 -1.21 -14.25 -9.57
CA MET A 171 0.24 -14.13 -9.69
C MET A 171 1.03 -15.36 -9.17
N ALA A 172 0.39 -16.25 -8.40
CA ALA A 172 0.99 -17.45 -7.80
C ALA A 172 0.64 -18.72 -8.60
#